data_AF-A0A838EN66-F1
#
_entry.id   AF-A0A838EN66-F1
#
_cell.length_a   1.000
_cell.length_b   1.000
_cell.length_c   1.000
_cell.angle_alpha   90.00
_cell.angle_beta   90.00
_cell.angle_gamma   90.00
#
_symmetry.space_group_name_H-M   'P 1'
#
loop_
_entity.id
_entity.type
_entity.pdbx_description
1 polymer ?
#
loop_
_entity_poly.entity_id
_entity_poly.type
_entity_poly.pdbx_seq_one_letter_code
_entity_poly.pdbx_strand_id
1 'polypeptide(L)'
;MPHVLKGIVKGLRPVIGTYTEGDRKGQEWFFLSLEIHDTKWGETYSCQLPADDPQYKEFVKLTGQKDDKGQEVRELVEGKDLKGHEVRVSIKRQTAGERNVKQRVFKANGDKNISMEEQAVPTVRSQITNIQDLGFPKDDDI
;
A
#
# COMPACT_ATOMS: atom_id res chain seq x y z
N MET A 1 10.68 -2.49 20.80
CA MET A 1 10.40 -1.10 20.37
C MET A 1 9.81 -1.17 18.97
N PRO A 2 8.74 -0.42 18.62
CA PRO A 2 8.26 -0.37 17.25
C PRO A 2 9.37 0.18 16.35
N HIS A 3 9.60 -0.46 15.21
CA HIS A 3 10.56 0.03 14.22
C HIS A 3 9.98 1.28 13.55
N VAL A 4 10.78 2.34 13.43
CA VAL A 4 10.36 3.59 12.80
C VAL A 4 10.86 3.60 11.36
N LEU A 5 9.96 3.88 10.42
CA LEU A 5 10.29 4.11 9.02
C LEU A 5 10.11 5.61 8.72
N LYS A 6 11.10 6.21 8.08
CA LYS A 6 11.06 7.58 7.57
C LYS A 6 11.30 7.52 6.06
N GLY A 7 10.54 8.26 5.27
CA GLY A 7 10.73 8.28 3.82
C GLY A 7 9.68 9.07 3.07
N ILE A 8 9.80 9.10 1.76
CA ILE A 8 8.91 9.85 0.87
C ILE A 8 7.76 8.95 0.41
N VAL A 9 6.53 9.41 0.55
CA VAL A 9 5.36 8.69 0.04
C VAL A 9 5.33 8.78 -1.49
N LYS A 10 5.41 7.64 -2.17
CA LYS A 10 5.29 7.52 -3.64
C LYS A 10 3.87 7.21 -4.09
N GLY A 11 3.11 6.51 -3.24
CA GLY A 11 1.73 6.14 -3.50
C GLY A 11 0.90 6.14 -2.22
N LEU A 12 -0.33 6.63 -2.33
CA LEU A 12 -1.31 6.68 -1.23
C LEU A 12 -2.69 6.39 -1.80
N ARG A 13 -3.39 5.38 -1.27
CA ARG A 13 -4.79 5.10 -1.66
C ARG A 13 -5.54 4.27 -0.61
N PRO A 14 -6.84 4.52 -0.40
CA PRO A 14 -7.72 3.56 0.25
C PRO A 14 -7.78 2.27 -0.56
N VAL A 15 -7.77 1.13 0.12
CA VAL A 15 -7.93 -0.19 -0.49
C VAL A 15 -9.05 -0.91 0.21
N ILE A 16 -9.93 -1.51 -0.60
CA ILE A 16 -11.03 -2.36 -0.17
C ILE A 16 -10.88 -3.74 -0.81
N GLY A 17 -11.33 -4.76 -0.10
CA GLY A 17 -11.49 -6.09 -0.65
C GLY A 17 -12.44 -6.92 0.18
N THR A 18 -12.67 -8.14 -0.26
CA THR A 18 -13.54 -9.10 0.41
C THR A 18 -12.76 -10.37 0.67
N TYR A 19 -12.94 -10.98 1.83
CA TYR A 19 -12.36 -12.30 2.09
C TYR A 19 -13.04 -13.34 1.20
N THR A 20 -12.26 -14.06 0.41
CA THR A 20 -12.76 -15.09 -0.52
C THR A 20 -12.97 -16.45 0.14
N GLU A 21 -12.28 -16.70 1.26
CA GLU A 21 -12.19 -18.00 1.93
C GLU A 21 -12.10 -17.84 3.46
N GLY A 22 -12.29 -18.96 4.19
CA GLY A 22 -12.23 -19.02 5.66
C GLY A 22 -13.46 -18.46 6.38
N ASP A 23 -13.36 -18.36 7.71
CA ASP A 23 -14.47 -17.97 8.60
C ASP A 23 -15.03 -16.56 8.34
N ARG A 24 -14.24 -15.70 7.71
CA ARG A 24 -14.62 -14.33 7.36
C ARG A 24 -15.07 -14.19 5.91
N LYS A 25 -15.24 -15.29 5.17
CA LYS A 25 -15.64 -15.26 3.76
C LYS A 25 -16.87 -14.36 3.54
N GLY A 26 -16.79 -13.49 2.55
CA GLY A 26 -17.82 -12.51 2.23
C GLY A 26 -17.76 -11.22 3.06
N GLN A 27 -16.98 -11.17 4.15
CA GLN A 27 -16.77 -9.93 4.89
C GLN A 27 -15.80 -9.02 4.14
N GLU A 28 -16.09 -7.72 4.17
CA GLU A 28 -15.21 -6.70 3.63
C GLU A 28 -14.05 -6.39 4.58
N TRP A 29 -12.91 -6.08 4.00
CA TRP A 29 -11.76 -5.52 4.70
C TRP A 29 -11.30 -4.28 3.96
N PHE A 30 -10.72 -3.34 4.71
CA PHE A 30 -10.21 -2.09 4.17
C PHE A 30 -9.02 -1.58 4.97
N PHE A 31 -8.13 -0.88 4.28
CA PHE A 31 -6.96 -0.23 4.87
C PHE A 31 -6.49 0.92 3.96
N LEU A 32 -5.65 1.80 4.49
CA LEU A 32 -4.98 2.83 3.71
C LEU A 32 -3.61 2.27 3.30
N SER A 33 -3.38 2.18 1.99
CA SER A 33 -2.13 1.72 1.41
C SER A 33 -1.18 2.90 1.23
N LEU A 34 0.06 2.75 1.69
CA LEU A 34 1.14 3.69 1.49
C LEU A 34 2.34 2.97 0.88
N GLU A 35 2.95 3.57 -0.14
CA GLU A 35 4.25 3.17 -0.66
C GLU A 35 5.27 4.20 -0.20
N ILE A 36 6.13 3.84 0.75
CA ILE A 36 7.10 4.75 1.36
C ILE A 36 8.49 4.37 0.85
N HIS A 37 9.15 5.30 0.17
CA HIS A 37 10.52 5.17 -0.28
C HIS A 37 11.47 5.70 0.79
N ASP A 38 12.25 4.81 1.39
CA ASP A 38 13.29 5.17 2.35
C ASP A 38 14.50 5.76 1.61
N THR A 39 14.72 7.06 1.77
CA THR A 39 15.82 7.77 1.11
C THR A 39 17.20 7.38 1.64
N LYS A 40 17.28 6.78 2.83
CA LYS A 40 18.56 6.36 3.42
C LYS A 40 19.09 5.08 2.78
N TRP A 41 18.20 4.13 2.48
CA TRP A 41 18.58 2.80 2.00
C TRP A 41 18.12 2.52 0.56
N GLY A 42 17.31 3.40 -0.04
CA GLY A 42 16.80 3.26 -1.41
C GLY A 42 15.66 2.25 -1.57
N GLU A 43 15.19 1.65 -0.47
CA GLU A 43 14.16 0.61 -0.48
C GLU A 43 12.74 1.21 -0.45
N THR A 44 11.79 0.52 -1.09
CA THR A 44 10.37 0.92 -1.07
C THR A 44 9.55 -0.07 -0.25
N TYR A 45 8.87 0.45 0.77
CA TYR A 45 8.07 -0.34 1.68
C TYR A 45 6.57 -0.23 1.36
N SER A 46 5.92 -1.39 1.18
CA SER A 46 4.47 -1.50 1.12
C SER A 46 3.88 -1.47 2.53
N CYS A 47 3.26 -0.35 2.89
CA CYS A 47 2.73 -0.08 4.22
C CYS A 47 1.19 -0.05 4.23
N GLN A 48 0.60 -0.48 5.33
CA GLN A 48 -0.85 -0.57 5.52
C GLN A 48 -1.24 0.03 6.87
N LEU A 49 -1.98 1.14 6.86
CA LEU A 49 -2.65 1.66 8.05
C LEU A 49 -4.04 0.99 8.11
N PRO A 50 -4.29 0.15 9.12
CA PRO A 50 -5.54 -0.61 9.19
C PRO A 50 -6.71 0.30 9.56
N ALA A 51 -7.91 -0.10 9.14
CA ALA A 51 -9.16 0.63 9.39
C ALA A 51 -9.51 0.87 10.87
N ASP A 52 -9.04 -0.02 11.75
CA ASP A 52 -9.25 0.04 13.19
C ASP A 52 -8.24 0.97 13.90
N ASP A 53 -7.24 1.48 13.18
CA ASP A 53 -6.34 2.49 13.72
C ASP A 53 -7.08 3.83 13.87
N PRO A 54 -6.97 4.51 15.03
CA PRO A 54 -7.65 5.78 15.26
C PRO A 54 -7.35 6.85 14.19
N GLN A 55 -6.14 6.88 13.64
CA GLN A 55 -5.76 7.86 12.61
C GLN A 55 -6.37 7.57 11.24
N TYR A 56 -6.91 6.37 10.99
CA TYR A 56 -7.44 6.00 9.68
C TYR A 56 -8.49 7.00 9.17
N LYS A 57 -9.37 7.46 10.06
CA LYS A 57 -10.44 8.42 9.76
C LYS A 57 -9.93 9.83 9.43
N GLU A 58 -8.70 10.16 9.78
CA GLU A 58 -8.08 11.42 9.40
C GLU A 58 -7.68 11.44 7.92
N PHE A 59 -7.44 10.26 7.33
CA PHE A 59 -6.98 10.12 5.95
C PHE A 59 -8.05 9.63 5.00
N VAL A 60 -9.03 8.85 5.47
CA VAL A 60 -10.02 8.21 4.62
C VAL A 60 -11.44 8.52 5.10
N LYS A 61 -12.27 9.02 4.17
CA LYS A 61 -13.70 9.25 4.38
C LYS A 61 -14.55 8.24 3.60
N LEU A 62 -15.73 7.95 4.14
CA LEU A 62 -16.82 7.27 3.44
C LEU A 62 -17.64 8.32 2.70
N THR A 63 -17.93 8.08 1.42
CA THR A 63 -18.68 9.07 0.60
C THR A 63 -20.19 8.84 0.60
N GLY A 64 -20.66 7.70 1.14
CA GLY A 64 -22.06 7.28 1.06
C GLY A 64 -22.48 6.78 -0.33
N GLN A 65 -21.57 6.81 -1.31
CA GLN A 65 -21.79 6.25 -2.64
C GLN A 65 -21.40 4.78 -2.68
N LYS A 66 -21.96 4.04 -3.64
CA LYS A 66 -21.58 2.67 -3.94
C LYS A 66 -20.99 2.58 -5.34
N ASP A 67 -19.96 1.76 -5.50
CA ASP A 67 -19.39 1.46 -6.81
C ASP A 67 -20.30 0.49 -7.61
N ASP A 68 -19.89 0.17 -8.84
CA ASP A 68 -20.63 -0.75 -9.72
C ASP A 68 -20.79 -2.17 -9.14
N LYS A 69 -20.03 -2.51 -8.09
CA LYS A 69 -20.09 -3.79 -7.37
C LYS A 69 -20.89 -3.69 -6.07
N GLY A 70 -21.50 -2.54 -5.80
CA GLY A 70 -22.28 -2.27 -4.61
C GLY A 70 -21.46 -2.03 -3.34
N GLN A 71 -20.14 -1.83 -3.46
CA GLN A 71 -19.22 -1.59 -2.34
C GLN A 71 -19.18 -0.10 -1.99
N GLU A 72 -19.08 0.23 -0.69
CA GLU A 72 -18.98 1.62 -0.27
C GLU A 72 -17.70 2.27 -0.79
N VAL A 73 -17.86 3.43 -1.44
CA VAL A 73 -16.73 4.20 -1.96
C VAL A 73 -16.02 4.91 -0.81
N ARG A 74 -14.70 4.73 -0.78
CA ARG A 74 -13.79 5.32 0.20
C ARG A 74 -12.79 6.22 -0.52
N GLU A 75 -12.66 7.44 -0.04
CA GLU A 75 -11.80 8.46 -0.65
C GLU A 75 -10.82 9.02 0.35
N LEU A 76 -9.71 9.57 -0.15
CA LEU A 76 -8.83 10.38 0.67
C LEU A 76 -9.57 11.64 1.14
N VAL A 77 -9.30 12.04 2.38
CA VAL A 77 -9.73 13.33 2.90
C VAL A 77 -8.98 14.43 2.15
N GLU A 78 -9.65 15.53 1.83
CA GLU A 78 -9.04 16.68 1.15
C GLU A 78 -7.90 17.25 1.99
N GLY A 79 -6.77 17.58 1.36
CA GLY A 79 -5.56 18.06 2.06
C GLY A 79 -4.80 16.98 2.84
N LYS A 80 -5.17 15.69 2.69
CA LYS A 80 -4.50 14.54 3.31
C LYS A 80 -3.86 13.62 2.28
N ASP A 81 -3.70 14.09 1.04
CA ASP A 81 -2.85 13.43 0.07
C ASP A 81 -1.38 13.70 0.41
N LEU A 82 -0.74 12.73 1.06
CA LEU A 82 0.66 12.82 1.44
C LEU A 82 1.62 12.43 0.31
N LYS A 83 1.14 12.21 -0.92
CA LYS A 83 2.02 11.85 -2.03
C LYS A 83 3.08 12.94 -2.25
N GLY A 84 4.35 12.52 -2.27
CA GLY A 84 5.50 13.41 -2.36
C GLY A 84 5.97 13.99 -1.03
N HIS A 85 5.20 13.85 0.06
CA HIS A 85 5.63 14.29 1.39
C HIS A 85 6.61 13.29 1.99
N GLU A 86 7.54 13.81 2.78
CA GLU A 86 8.32 13.04 3.74
C GLU A 86 7.44 12.72 4.95
N VAL A 87 7.41 11.44 5.35
CA VAL A 87 6.62 10.98 6.49
C VAL A 87 7.48 10.19 7.45
N ARG A 88 7.03 10.12 8.71
CA ARG A 88 7.48 9.15 9.70
C ARG A 88 6.31 8.26 10.08
N VAL A 89 6.54 6.95 10.10
CA VAL A 89 5.54 5.96 10.51
C VAL A 89 6.15 4.97 11.49
N SER A 90 5.32 4.37 12.33
CA SER A 90 5.72 3.28 13.23
C SER A 90 5.23 1.94 12.70
N ILE A 91 6.13 0.99 12.50
CA ILE A 91 5.81 -0.38 12.07
C ILE A 91 5.31 -1.16 13.29
N LYS A 92 4.05 -1.60 13.24
CA LYS A 92 3.41 -2.45 14.25
C LYS A 92 3.77 -3.93 14.07
N ARG A 93 3.69 -4.42 12.84
CA ARG A 93 4.05 -5.81 12.47
C ARG A 93 4.42 -5.90 11.00
N GLN A 94 5.15 -6.94 10.65
CA GLN A 94 5.43 -7.31 9.27
C GLN A 94 4.93 -8.72 9.01
N THR A 95 4.39 -8.93 7.82
CA THR A 95 3.95 -10.26 7.36
C THR A 95 4.60 -10.53 6.02
N ALA A 96 5.35 -11.61 5.94
CA ALA A 96 5.87 -12.14 4.69
C ALA A 96 4.81 -13.04 4.06
N GLY A 97 4.63 -12.91 2.75
CA GLY A 97 3.78 -13.79 1.95
C GLY A 97 4.20 -13.76 0.50
N GLU A 98 3.60 -14.59 -0.33
CA GLU A 98 3.90 -14.65 -1.76
C GLU A 98 2.71 -14.12 -2.56
N ARG A 99 2.99 -13.51 -3.71
CA ARG A 99 1.96 -13.22 -4.72
C ARG A 99 2.38 -13.78 -6.06
N ASN A 100 1.43 -14.33 -6.80
CA ASN A 100 1.66 -14.74 -8.17
C ASN A 100 1.58 -13.51 -9.07
N VAL A 101 2.66 -13.25 -9.81
CA VAL A 101 2.75 -12.15 -10.77
C VAL A 101 2.92 -12.75 -12.15
N LYS A 102 2.08 -12.33 -13.11
CA LYS A 102 2.25 -12.66 -14.53
C LYS A 102 3.36 -11.80 -15.11
N GLN A 103 4.48 -12.41 -15.46
CA GLN A 103 5.59 -11.73 -16.13
C GLN A 103 5.69 -12.15 -17.59
N ARG A 104 6.11 -11.21 -18.43
CA ARG A 104 6.43 -11.48 -19.84
C ARG A 104 7.82 -12.07 -19.90
N VAL A 105 7.93 -13.28 -20.42
CA VAL A 105 9.23 -13.95 -20.59
C VAL A 105 9.57 -13.96 -22.07
N PHE A 106 10.76 -13.45 -22.39
CA PHE A 106 11.32 -13.54 -23.74
C PHE A 106 12.09 -14.85 -23.86
N LYS A 107 11.64 -15.75 -24.72
CA LYS A 107 12.37 -16.99 -25.00
C LYS A 107 13.60 -16.65 -25.86
N ALA A 108 14.78 -17.04 -25.40
CA ALA A 108 16.06 -16.69 -26.02
C ALA A 108 16.30 -17.29 -27.44
N ASN A 109 15.35 -18.06 -27.98
CA ASN A 109 15.55 -18.88 -29.18
C ASN A 109 15.04 -18.22 -30.48
N GLY A 110 15.14 -16.90 -30.61
CA GLY A 110 14.74 -16.18 -31.85
C GLY A 110 13.23 -16.12 -32.12
N ASP A 111 12.42 -16.85 -31.35
CA ASP A 111 10.96 -16.77 -31.39
C ASP A 111 10.47 -15.47 -30.74
N LYS A 112 9.81 -14.62 -31.52
CA LYS A 112 9.16 -13.37 -31.05
C LYS A 112 7.87 -13.62 -30.24
N ASN A 113 7.65 -14.84 -29.78
CA ASN A 113 6.46 -15.22 -29.01
C ASN A 113 6.65 -14.79 -27.55
N ILE A 114 5.87 -13.79 -27.13
CA ILE A 114 5.79 -13.36 -25.73
C ILE A 114 4.89 -14.36 -25.00
N SER A 115 5.47 -15.18 -24.11
CA SER A 115 4.68 -15.97 -23.16
C SER A 115 4.50 -15.21 -21.84
N MET A 116 3.32 -15.37 -21.24
CA MET A 116 3.03 -14.92 -19.88
C MET A 116 3.26 -16.09 -18.95
N GLU A 117 4.20 -15.96 -18.00
CA GLU A 117 4.44 -16.97 -16.98
C GLU A 117 4.04 -16.41 -15.62
N GLU A 118 3.38 -17.22 -14.79
CA GLU A 118 3.09 -16.87 -13.39
C GLU A 118 4.30 -17.21 -12.54
N GLN A 119 4.87 -16.20 -11.88
CA GLN A 119 5.95 -16.36 -10.93
C GLN A 119 5.49 -15.96 -9.54
N ALA A 120 5.74 -16.82 -8.54
CA ALA A 120 5.58 -16.47 -7.14
C ALA A 120 6.68 -15.48 -6.75
N VAL A 121 6.28 -14.27 -6.34
CA VAL A 121 7.16 -13.20 -5.90
C VAL A 121 6.95 -13.00 -4.40
N PRO A 122 8.01 -13.08 -3.57
CA PRO A 122 7.90 -12.79 -2.15
C PRO A 122 7.52 -11.32 -1.93
N THR A 123 6.68 -11.08 -0.94
CA THR A 123 6.17 -9.77 -0.58
C THR A 123 6.18 -9.61 0.93
N VAL A 124 6.72 -8.50 1.41
CA VAL A 124 6.63 -8.11 2.81
C VAL A 124 5.59 -7.00 2.91
N ARG A 125 4.58 -7.20 3.75
CA ARG A 125 3.57 -6.20 4.07
C ARG A 125 3.84 -5.66 5.47
N SER A 126 4.00 -4.35 5.58
CA SER A 126 4.23 -3.68 6.87
C SER A 126 2.92 -3.05 7.35
N GLN A 127 2.38 -3.52 8.47
CA GLN A 127 1.28 -2.82 9.13
C GLN A 127 1.87 -1.67 9.95
N ILE A 128 1.35 -0.47 9.76
CA ILE A 128 1.86 0.76 10.36
C ILE A 128 0.84 1.44 11.27
N THR A 129 1.30 2.43 12.02
CA THR A 129 0.53 3.37 12.83
C THR A 129 1.28 4.69 12.93
N ASN A 130 0.65 5.72 13.52
CA ASN A 130 1.28 7.00 13.82
C ASN A 130 1.95 7.62 12.60
N ILE A 131 1.15 7.90 11.56
CA ILE A 131 1.61 8.63 10.38
C ILE A 131 1.81 10.08 10.79
N GLN A 132 3.04 10.55 10.62
CA GLN A 132 3.44 11.93 10.87
C GLN A 132 3.93 12.52 9.56
N ASP A 133 3.25 13.55 9.07
CA ASP A 133 3.69 14.36 7.94
C ASP A 133 4.85 15.27 8.39
N LEU A 134 5.97 15.19 7.69
CA LEU A 134 7.17 16.01 7.92
C LEU A 134 7.32 17.11 6.86
N GLY A 135 6.37 17.22 5.93
CA GLY A 135 6.35 18.19 4.84
C GLY A 135 7.01 17.68 3.56
N PHE A 136 7.18 18.56 2.59
CA PHE A 136 7.85 18.22 1.34
C PHE A 136 9.36 18.00 1.55
N PRO A 137 9.98 17.06 0.81
CA PRO A 137 11.42 16.94 0.77
C PRO A 137 12.02 18.28 0.31
N LYS A 138 13.12 18.69 0.92
CA LYS A 138 13.86 19.88 0.47
C LYS A 138 14.46 19.56 -0.90
N ASP A 139 14.49 20.55 -1.79
CA ASP A 139 15.01 20.43 -3.17
C ASP A 139 16.48 19.97 -3.27
N ASP A 140 17.18 19.83 -2.15
CA ASP A 140 18.60 19.44 -2.09
C ASP A 140 18.85 17.91 -2.21
N ASP A 141 17.81 17.07 -2.29
CA ASP A 141 17.91 15.60 -2.25
C ASP A 141 17.28 14.86 -3.47
N ILE A 142 17.42 15.37 -4.70
CA ILE A 142 17.08 14.64 -5.95
C ILE A 142 18.26 14.56 -6.91
#